data_AF-A0A933QBJ3-F1
#
_entry.id   AF-A0A933QBJ3-F1
#
_cell.length_a   1.000
_cell.length_b   1.000
_cell.length_c   1.000
_cell.angle_alpha   90.00
_cell.angle_beta   90.00
_cell.angle_gamma   90.00
#
_symmetry.space_group_name_H-M   'P 1'
#
loop_
_entity.id
_entity.type
_entity.pdbx_description
1 polymer ?
#
loop_
_entity_poly.entity_id
_entity_poly.type
_entity_poly.pdbx_seq_one_letter_code
_entity_poly.pdbx_strand_id
1 'polypeptide(L)'
;MPLSKTENPASERTPLAIARGYAPLARANASPEAGWRRHTLAAGVPLNSEPLGLKVAMHTYRYAVSLRIWHPSENPSGFSAALGLEPRCIDVAGQPRVRKGKVLEFVPKESYWTHEFDIDIEQDIEDYLLLKANALACHKDFFANICGTGGRAEFFIGLYVEAPNCGVVLSPKLQQKCAALNLSLAFDIYGLLPSQPGEA
;
A
#
# COMPACT_ATOMS: atom_id res chain seq x y z
N MET A 1 66.29 -2.53 -39.37
CA MET A 1 65.66 -1.72 -40.43
C MET A 1 64.88 -2.64 -41.35
N PRO A 2 63.71 -2.25 -41.89
CA PRO A 2 62.65 -1.37 -41.35
C PRO A 2 61.28 -2.11 -41.34
N LEU A 3 60.31 -1.82 -40.47
CA LEU A 3 59.40 -0.65 -40.38
C LEU A 3 58.54 -0.39 -41.63
N SER A 4 57.24 -0.72 -41.50
CA SER A 4 56.07 0.06 -41.97
C SER A 4 54.95 -0.28 -40.97
N LYS A 5 54.34 0.59 -40.16
CA LYS A 5 53.85 1.98 -40.26
C LYS A 5 52.92 2.21 -41.45
N THR A 6 51.62 2.12 -41.16
CA THR A 6 50.52 2.96 -41.65
C THR A 6 49.36 2.76 -40.65
N GLU A 7 49.27 3.60 -39.62
CA GLU A 7 48.44 4.82 -39.56
C GLU A 7 46.91 4.56 -39.60
N ASN A 8 46.31 4.90 -38.45
CA ASN A 8 44.90 5.12 -38.19
C ASN A 8 44.46 6.44 -38.86
N PRO A 9 43.19 6.57 -39.29
CA PRO A 9 42.44 7.67 -38.72
C PRO A 9 40.99 7.32 -38.36
N ALA A 10 40.53 8.06 -37.36
CA ALA A 10 39.19 8.05 -36.80
C ALA A 10 38.06 8.05 -37.85
N SER A 11 37.02 7.27 -37.56
CA SER A 11 35.66 7.76 -37.79
C SER A 11 34.71 7.19 -36.74
N GLU A 12 33.94 8.11 -36.19
CA GLU A 12 32.88 7.98 -35.21
C GLU A 12 31.86 6.89 -35.57
N ARG A 13 31.32 6.20 -34.55
CA ARG A 13 29.90 5.84 -34.44
C ARG A 13 29.58 5.27 -33.06
N THR A 14 29.24 6.21 -32.18
CA THR A 14 28.12 6.26 -31.23
C THR A 14 27.37 4.96 -30.87
N PRO A 15 27.05 4.76 -29.56
CA PRO A 15 26.39 3.57 -29.01
C PRO A 15 24.93 3.37 -29.46
N LEU A 16 24.55 2.09 -29.51
CA LEU A 16 23.21 1.58 -29.83
C LEU A 16 22.18 2.11 -28.82
N ALA A 17 21.10 2.63 -29.38
CA ALA A 17 20.08 3.43 -28.73
C ALA A 17 19.30 2.69 -27.63
N ILE A 18 19.25 3.32 -26.46
CA ILE A 18 18.21 3.10 -25.45
C ILE A 18 16.92 3.70 -26.02
N ALA A 19 15.93 2.84 -26.26
CA ALA A 19 14.59 3.27 -26.66
C ALA A 19 13.96 4.11 -25.54
N ARG A 20 13.83 5.41 -25.81
CA ARG A 20 12.96 6.35 -25.10
C ARG A 20 11.51 6.00 -25.39
N GLY A 21 10.67 6.02 -24.36
CA GLY A 21 9.23 5.88 -24.50
C GLY A 21 8.47 6.01 -23.18
N TYR A 22 8.77 7.02 -22.36
CA TYR A 22 7.85 7.48 -21.32
C TYR A 22 7.65 8.98 -21.45
N ALA A 23 6.47 9.36 -21.96
CA ALA A 23 5.99 10.73 -21.95
C ALA A 23 5.49 11.07 -20.54
N PRO A 24 5.83 12.26 -19.99
CA PRO A 24 5.30 12.69 -18.71
C PRO A 24 3.86 13.18 -18.90
N LEU A 25 2.89 12.49 -18.29
CA LEU A 25 1.56 13.08 -18.07
C LEU A 25 1.68 14.12 -16.96
N ALA A 26 1.76 15.38 -17.36
CA ALA A 26 1.52 16.51 -16.50
C ALA A 26 0.10 16.38 -15.90
N ARG A 27 0.00 16.38 -14.57
CA ARG A 27 -1.24 16.71 -13.87
C ARG A 27 -0.98 17.77 -12.82
N ALA A 28 -1.96 18.66 -12.79
CA ALA A 28 -1.95 19.96 -12.17
C ALA A 28 -1.78 19.90 -10.64
N ASN A 29 -1.15 20.95 -10.13
CA ASN A 29 -1.11 21.30 -8.71
C ASN A 29 -2.54 21.44 -8.17
N ALA A 30 -2.91 20.59 -7.24
CA ALA A 30 -4.03 20.82 -6.33
C ALA A 30 -3.47 20.88 -4.91
N SER A 31 -3.52 22.09 -4.33
CA SER A 31 -3.25 22.37 -2.92
C SER A 31 -4.25 21.60 -2.02
N PRO A 32 -3.85 21.05 -0.87
CA PRO A 32 -4.76 20.36 0.02
C PRO A 32 -5.34 21.35 1.04
N GLU A 33 -6.04 22.38 0.58
CA GLU A 33 -6.90 23.19 1.45
C GLU A 33 -8.22 23.50 0.74
N ALA A 34 -9.31 23.33 1.50
CA ALA A 34 -10.71 23.65 1.17
C ALA A 34 -11.48 22.65 0.29
N GLY A 35 -12.42 21.92 0.90
CA GLY A 35 -13.40 21.14 0.15
C GLY A 35 -14.48 20.38 0.91
N TRP A 36 -14.66 20.53 2.23
CA TRP A 36 -15.79 19.89 2.92
C TRP A 36 -17.00 20.84 2.84
N ARG A 37 -17.76 20.74 1.76
CA ARG A 37 -19.05 21.42 1.63
C ARG A 37 -20.05 20.79 2.60
N ARG A 38 -20.53 21.60 3.55
CA ARG A 38 -21.70 21.29 4.38
C ARG A 38 -22.91 21.21 3.45
N HIS A 39 -23.62 20.09 3.47
CA HIS A 39 -25.00 20.07 2.98
C HIS A 39 -25.88 20.76 4.03
N THR A 40 -26.34 21.95 3.70
CA THR A 40 -27.44 22.64 4.36
C THR A 40 -28.73 21.87 4.08
N LEU A 41 -29.34 21.27 5.10
CA LEU A 41 -30.73 20.85 5.03
C LEU A 41 -31.61 22.01 5.51
N ALA A 42 -32.56 22.38 4.66
CA ALA A 42 -33.57 23.40 4.89
C ALA A 42 -34.55 22.96 6.00
N ALA A 43 -35.19 23.98 6.59
CA ALA A 43 -36.00 23.96 7.79
C ALA A 43 -37.24 23.04 7.78
N GLY A 44 -37.61 22.58 8.98
CA GLY A 44 -38.99 22.22 9.34
C GLY A 44 -39.19 20.79 9.85
N VAL A 45 -38.89 20.53 11.12
CA VAL A 45 -39.39 19.35 11.86
C VAL A 45 -39.86 19.80 13.25
N PRO A 46 -41.08 19.45 13.68
CA PRO A 46 -41.65 19.94 14.93
C PRO A 46 -40.91 19.39 16.16
N LEU A 47 -40.84 20.24 17.18
CA LEU A 47 -40.29 19.96 18.50
C LEU A 47 -41.22 18.96 19.23
N ASN A 48 -41.09 17.66 18.95
CA ASN A 48 -41.48 16.49 19.77
C ASN A 48 -41.46 15.19 18.94
N SER A 49 -40.30 14.81 18.42
CA SER A 49 -40.06 13.43 17.98
C SER A 49 -38.79 12.95 18.65
N GLU A 50 -38.90 11.93 19.51
CA GLU A 50 -37.72 11.23 20.03
C GLU A 50 -36.84 10.83 18.84
N PRO A 51 -35.53 11.18 18.83
CA PRO A 51 -34.70 10.79 17.73
C PRO A 51 -34.61 9.27 17.75
N LEU A 52 -35.14 8.63 16.70
CA LEU A 52 -34.80 7.27 16.34
C LEU A 52 -33.28 7.22 16.31
N GLY A 53 -32.72 6.68 17.39
CA GLY A 53 -31.29 6.53 17.58
C GLY A 53 -30.76 5.67 16.45
N LEU A 54 -30.29 6.32 15.39
CA LEU A 54 -29.34 5.75 14.48
C LEU A 54 -28.12 5.43 15.34
N LYS A 55 -28.07 4.22 15.90
CA LYS A 55 -26.86 3.66 16.47
C LYS A 55 -25.92 3.45 15.28
N VAL A 56 -25.26 4.52 14.86
CA VAL A 56 -24.02 4.41 14.11
C VAL A 56 -23.10 3.67 15.08
N ALA A 57 -22.86 2.40 14.81
CA ALA A 57 -21.88 1.62 15.56
C ALA A 57 -20.51 2.18 15.20
N MET A 58 -20.13 3.26 15.87
CA MET A 58 -18.78 3.80 15.77
C MET A 58 -17.88 2.78 16.44
N HIS A 59 -17.10 2.06 15.65
CA HIS A 59 -16.04 1.19 16.13
C HIS A 59 -15.13 1.99 17.06
N THR A 60 -14.57 1.36 18.09
CA THR A 60 -13.61 2.01 19.01
C THR A 60 -12.25 2.29 18.35
N TYR A 61 -12.18 2.13 17.03
CA TYR A 61 -10.99 2.23 16.22
C TYR A 61 -11.34 2.60 14.78
N ARG A 62 -10.37 3.19 14.08
CA ARG A 62 -10.31 3.22 12.62
C ARG A 62 -9.18 2.34 12.14
N TYR A 63 -9.18 1.97 10.87
CA TYR A 63 -8.09 1.17 10.31
C TYR A 63 -7.74 1.52 8.88
N ALA A 64 -6.51 1.17 8.51
CA ALA A 64 -5.98 1.16 7.15
C ALA A 64 -5.47 -0.24 6.81
N VAL A 65 -5.64 -0.70 5.58
CA VAL A 65 -5.19 -2.02 5.12
C VAL A 65 -4.38 -1.86 3.84
N SER A 66 -3.26 -2.55 3.77
CA SER A 66 -2.46 -2.67 2.56
C SER A 66 -2.02 -4.10 2.35
N LEU A 67 -1.96 -4.54 1.09
CA LEU A 67 -1.22 -5.75 0.74
C LEU A 67 0.25 -5.35 0.56
N ARG A 68 1.16 -6.10 1.18
CA ARG A 68 2.60 -5.88 1.05
C ARG A 68 3.29 -7.18 0.67
N ILE A 69 4.30 -7.07 -0.20
CA ILE A 69 5.09 -8.19 -0.68
C ILE A 69 6.55 -7.81 -0.65
N TRP A 70 7.39 -8.70 -0.14
CA TRP A 70 8.84 -8.62 -0.22
C TRP A 70 9.38 -9.84 -0.92
N HIS A 71 10.44 -9.64 -1.70
CA HIS A 71 11.13 -10.74 -2.34
C HIS A 71 12.62 -10.43 -2.52
N PRO A 72 13.54 -11.39 -2.30
CA PRO A 72 14.98 -11.14 -2.42
C PRO A 72 15.43 -10.74 -3.84
N SER A 73 14.85 -11.35 -4.88
CA SER A 73 15.32 -11.17 -6.28
C SER A 73 14.26 -10.85 -7.34
N GLU A 74 13.00 -11.28 -7.18
CA GLU A 74 11.95 -11.01 -8.16
C GLU A 74 11.67 -9.52 -8.36
N ASN A 75 11.30 -9.17 -9.60
CA ASN A 75 10.92 -7.82 -9.96
C ASN A 75 9.46 -7.54 -9.56
N PRO A 76 9.22 -6.57 -8.65
CA PRO A 76 7.89 -6.29 -8.14
C PRO A 76 6.89 -5.75 -9.17
N SER A 77 7.32 -5.31 -10.36
CA SER A 77 6.38 -4.98 -11.44
C SER A 77 5.57 -6.19 -11.92
N GLY A 78 6.11 -7.40 -11.81
CA GLY A 78 5.39 -8.64 -12.11
C GLY A 78 4.23 -8.91 -11.16
N PHE A 79 4.28 -8.39 -9.92
CA PHE A 79 3.24 -8.61 -8.92
C PHE A 79 1.94 -7.89 -9.29
N SER A 80 2.05 -6.65 -9.81
CA SER A 80 0.89 -5.89 -10.28
C SER A 80 0.14 -6.63 -11.40
N ALA A 81 0.88 -7.18 -12.37
CA ALA A 81 0.28 -7.94 -13.47
C ALA A 81 -0.38 -9.24 -12.98
N ALA A 82 0.26 -9.95 -12.05
CA ALA A 82 -0.27 -11.21 -11.51
C ALA A 82 -1.54 -11.02 -10.66
N LEU A 83 -1.61 -9.91 -9.91
CA LEU A 83 -2.71 -9.61 -8.98
C LEU A 83 -3.80 -8.73 -9.58
N GLY A 84 -3.54 -8.07 -10.71
CA GLY A 84 -4.45 -7.07 -11.26
C GLY A 84 -4.64 -5.85 -10.34
N LEU A 85 -3.61 -5.51 -9.55
CA LEU A 85 -3.63 -4.44 -8.55
C LEU A 85 -2.59 -3.37 -8.87
N GLU A 86 -3.00 -2.12 -8.75
CA GLU A 86 -2.13 -0.96 -8.94
C GLU A 86 -1.26 -0.72 -7.70
N PRO A 87 0.06 -0.58 -7.85
CA PRO A 87 0.95 -0.38 -6.72
C PRO A 87 0.86 1.05 -6.19
N ARG A 88 0.87 1.20 -4.87
CA ARG A 88 1.15 2.48 -4.21
C ARG A 88 2.65 2.79 -4.18
N CYS A 89 3.48 1.76 -3.97
CA CYS A 89 4.93 1.90 -3.93
C CYS A 89 5.61 0.62 -4.43
N ILE A 90 6.71 0.83 -5.15
CA ILE A 90 7.60 -0.22 -5.64
C ILE A 90 9.03 0.18 -5.31
N ASP A 91 9.79 -0.72 -4.70
CA ASP A 91 11.23 -0.63 -4.58
C ASP A 91 11.84 -1.91 -5.17
N VAL A 92 12.91 -1.80 -5.96
CA VAL A 92 13.57 -2.95 -6.60
C VAL A 92 14.90 -3.22 -5.88
N ALA A 93 15.15 -4.46 -5.50
CA ALA A 93 16.41 -4.86 -4.86
C ALA A 93 17.62 -4.37 -5.66
N GLY A 94 18.59 -3.76 -4.97
CA GLY A 94 19.83 -3.28 -5.59
C GLY A 94 19.68 -1.99 -6.42
N GLN A 95 18.48 -1.41 -6.53
CA GLN A 95 18.26 -0.15 -7.24
C GLN A 95 17.98 1.01 -6.27
N PRO A 96 18.55 2.21 -6.51
CA PRO A 96 18.23 3.38 -5.71
C PRO A 96 16.73 3.66 -5.69
N ARG A 97 16.19 3.91 -4.50
CA ARG A 97 14.77 4.20 -4.34
C ARG A 97 14.42 5.57 -4.93
N VAL A 98 13.33 5.65 -5.69
CA VAL A 98 12.80 6.93 -6.18
C VAL A 98 11.50 7.26 -5.46
N ARG A 99 11.44 8.42 -4.80
CA ARG A 99 10.20 8.95 -4.20
C ARG A 99 9.96 10.37 -4.63
N LYS A 100 8.77 10.65 -5.16
CA LYS A 100 8.36 11.98 -5.65
C LYS A 100 9.41 12.60 -6.60
N GLY A 101 9.98 11.78 -7.49
CA GLY A 101 11.02 12.20 -8.44
C GLY A 101 12.43 12.35 -7.86
N LYS A 102 12.62 12.18 -6.55
CA LYS A 102 13.94 12.24 -5.90
C LYS A 102 14.50 10.84 -5.71
N VAL A 103 15.73 10.63 -6.17
CA VAL A 103 16.52 9.44 -5.84
C VAL A 103 16.99 9.56 -4.40
N LEU A 104 16.73 8.52 -3.60
CA LEU A 104 17.21 8.37 -2.24
C LEU A 104 18.48 7.52 -2.26
N GLU A 105 19.44 7.84 -1.39
CA GLU A 105 20.71 7.11 -1.27
C GLU A 105 20.52 5.67 -0.77
N PHE A 106 19.36 5.37 -0.18
CA PHE A 106 19.03 4.04 0.28
C PHE A 106 18.83 3.08 -0.89
N VAL A 107 19.66 2.03 -0.93
CA VAL A 107 19.51 0.88 -1.83
C VAL A 107 18.91 -0.28 -1.03
N PRO A 108 17.70 -0.73 -1.36
CA PRO A 108 17.04 -1.81 -0.64
C PRO A 108 17.72 -3.15 -0.95
N LYS A 109 17.81 -4.00 0.07
CA LYS A 109 18.35 -5.37 -0.06
C LYS A 109 17.34 -6.35 -0.66
N GLU A 110 16.05 -6.03 -0.57
CA GLU A 110 14.94 -6.83 -1.08
C GLU A 110 14.04 -5.94 -1.93
N SER A 111 13.38 -6.53 -2.91
CA SER A 111 12.29 -5.88 -3.61
C SER A 111 11.10 -5.73 -2.68
N TYR A 112 10.39 -4.62 -2.80
CA TYR A 112 9.21 -4.31 -2.02
C TYR A 112 8.09 -3.80 -2.92
N TRP A 113 6.88 -4.29 -2.68
CA TRP A 113 5.68 -3.88 -3.38
C TRP A 113 4.55 -3.69 -2.38
N THR A 114 3.73 -2.67 -2.59
CA THR A 114 2.54 -2.47 -1.78
C THR A 114 1.40 -1.90 -2.58
N HIS A 115 0.20 -2.36 -2.24
CA HIS A 115 -1.09 -1.83 -2.68
C HIS A 115 -1.89 -1.43 -1.44
N GLU A 116 -2.47 -0.23 -1.46
CA GLU A 116 -3.36 0.26 -0.41
C GLU A 116 -4.80 0.02 -0.87
N PHE A 117 -5.62 -0.57 -0.01
CA PHE A 117 -7.01 -0.80 -0.35
C PHE A 117 -7.89 0.36 0.12
N ASP A 118 -8.94 0.65 -0.66
CA ASP A 118 -9.99 1.59 -0.27
C ASP A 118 -10.85 0.98 0.84
N ILE A 119 -11.07 1.74 1.91
CA ILE A 119 -11.78 1.28 3.12
C ILE A 119 -13.04 2.09 3.30
N ASP A 120 -14.11 1.39 3.64
CA ASP A 120 -15.32 1.98 4.21
C ASP A 120 -15.16 2.06 5.73
N ILE A 121 -15.29 3.27 6.28
CA ILE A 121 -15.06 3.55 7.69
C ILE A 121 -16.05 2.83 8.62
N GLU A 122 -17.21 2.42 8.10
CA GLU A 122 -18.25 1.74 8.86
C GLU A 122 -18.06 0.21 8.88
N GLN A 123 -17.25 -0.32 7.96
CA GLN A 123 -17.08 -1.76 7.81
C GLN A 123 -16.15 -2.31 8.89
N ASP A 124 -16.57 -3.39 9.56
CA ASP A 124 -15.72 -4.12 10.51
C ASP A 124 -14.46 -4.67 9.84
N ILE A 125 -13.33 -4.60 10.54
CA ILE A 125 -12.04 -5.01 9.98
C ILE A 125 -11.97 -6.50 9.65
N GLU A 126 -12.59 -7.37 10.46
CA GLU A 126 -12.58 -8.81 10.22
C GLU A 126 -13.33 -9.12 8.93
N ASP A 127 -14.53 -8.56 8.78
CA ASP A 127 -15.36 -8.74 7.59
C ASP A 127 -14.65 -8.19 6.34
N TYR A 128 -13.98 -7.04 6.47
CA TYR A 128 -13.20 -6.45 5.38
C TYR A 128 -12.02 -7.36 4.97
N LEU A 129 -11.22 -7.82 5.93
CA LEU A 129 -10.10 -8.71 5.66
C LEU A 129 -10.56 -10.03 5.05
N LEU A 130 -11.69 -10.57 5.51
CA LEU A 130 -12.27 -11.79 4.98
C LEU A 130 -12.71 -11.61 3.52
N LEU A 131 -13.35 -10.48 3.21
CA LEU A 131 -13.72 -10.11 1.84
C LEU A 131 -12.48 -10.03 0.93
N LYS A 132 -11.41 -9.36 1.38
CA LYS A 132 -10.17 -9.25 0.58
C LYS A 132 -9.45 -10.59 0.44
N ALA A 133 -9.37 -11.40 1.49
CA ALA A 133 -8.81 -12.74 1.42
C ALA A 133 -9.60 -13.64 0.43
N ASN A 134 -10.92 -13.51 0.39
CA ASN A 134 -11.73 -14.23 -0.60
C ASN A 134 -11.43 -13.79 -2.04
N ALA A 135 -11.31 -12.48 -2.27
CA ALA A 135 -10.98 -11.94 -3.59
C ALA A 135 -9.58 -12.40 -4.05
N LEU A 136 -8.63 -12.51 -3.12
CA LEU A 136 -7.26 -12.97 -3.40
C LEU A 136 -7.15 -14.49 -3.54
N ALA A 137 -8.22 -15.26 -3.29
CA ALA A 137 -8.15 -16.72 -3.26
C ALA A 137 -7.75 -17.34 -4.61
N CYS A 138 -8.11 -16.69 -5.72
CA CYS A 138 -7.70 -17.13 -7.07
C CYS A 138 -6.20 -16.95 -7.33
N HIS A 139 -5.48 -16.17 -6.51
CA HIS A 139 -4.04 -15.91 -6.62
C HIS A 139 -3.22 -16.77 -5.64
N LYS A 140 -3.81 -17.85 -5.09
CA LYS A 140 -3.12 -18.72 -4.13
C LYS A 140 -1.77 -19.22 -4.62
N ASP A 141 -1.69 -19.69 -5.87
CA ASP A 141 -0.47 -20.25 -6.44
C ASP A 141 0.62 -19.18 -6.61
N PHE A 142 0.22 -17.94 -6.89
CA PHE A 142 1.14 -16.80 -6.92
C PHE A 142 1.78 -16.58 -5.54
N PHE A 143 0.99 -16.51 -4.47
CA PHE A 143 1.55 -16.32 -3.13
C PHE A 143 2.37 -17.53 -2.65
N ALA A 144 1.94 -18.74 -2.99
CA ALA A 144 2.71 -19.95 -2.71
C ALA A 144 4.07 -19.93 -3.42
N ASN A 145 4.13 -19.47 -4.68
CA ASN A 145 5.39 -19.28 -5.40
C ASN A 145 6.25 -18.24 -4.69
N ILE A 146 5.72 -17.05 -4.41
CA ILE A 146 6.43 -15.97 -3.70
C ILE A 146 7.08 -16.49 -2.41
N CYS A 147 6.35 -17.26 -1.59
CA CYS A 147 6.90 -17.82 -0.37
C CYS A 147 7.89 -18.96 -0.63
N GLY A 148 7.63 -19.82 -1.62
CA GLY A 148 8.50 -20.93 -2.00
C GLY A 148 9.87 -20.47 -2.53
N THR A 149 9.95 -19.27 -3.11
CA THR A 149 11.19 -18.66 -3.63
C THR A 149 11.87 -17.70 -2.63
N GLY A 150 11.39 -17.67 -1.39
CA GLY A 150 12.00 -16.92 -0.28
C GLY A 150 11.44 -15.52 -0.04
N GLY A 151 10.36 -15.15 -0.74
CA GLY A 151 9.59 -13.94 -0.45
C GLY A 151 8.56 -14.14 0.66
N ARG A 152 7.84 -13.06 0.96
CA ARG A 152 6.74 -13.05 1.94
C ARG A 152 5.68 -12.03 1.55
N ALA A 153 4.45 -12.29 1.97
CA ALA A 153 3.33 -11.39 1.75
C ALA A 153 2.50 -11.24 3.04
N GLU A 154 1.90 -10.07 3.21
CA GLU A 154 1.05 -9.77 4.37
C GLU A 154 -0.08 -8.81 4.02
N PHE A 155 -1.19 -8.93 4.74
CA PHE A 155 -1.99 -7.76 5.03
C PHE A 155 -1.31 -6.99 6.14
N PHE A 156 -0.94 -5.75 5.83
CA PHE A 156 -0.57 -4.77 6.83
C PHE A 156 -1.82 -4.00 7.26
N ILE A 157 -2.01 -3.91 8.57
CA ILE A 157 -3.12 -3.24 9.22
C ILE A 157 -2.57 -2.12 10.10
N GLY A 158 -2.86 -0.88 9.74
CA GLY A 158 -2.75 0.24 10.68
C GLY A 158 -4.02 0.35 11.49
N LEU A 159 -3.98 0.04 12.79
CA LEU A 159 -5.12 0.12 13.70
C LEU A 159 -5.01 1.38 14.57
N TYR A 160 -5.92 2.32 14.38
CA TYR A 160 -5.95 3.61 15.09
C TYR A 160 -7.00 3.55 16.19
N VAL A 161 -6.55 3.44 17.44
CA VAL A 161 -7.42 3.26 18.60
C VAL A 161 -7.99 4.61 19.05
N GLU A 162 -9.31 4.72 19.11
CA GLU A 162 -10.04 5.97 19.41
C GLU A 162 -10.70 5.97 20.80
N ALA A 163 -10.69 4.83 21.48
CA ALA A 163 -11.20 4.69 22.85
C ALA A 163 -10.12 4.15 23.80
N PRO A 164 -10.26 4.32 25.12
CA PRO A 164 -9.28 3.80 26.10
C PRO A 164 -9.04 2.28 26.02
N ASN A 165 -9.99 1.55 25.45
CA ASN A 165 -9.87 0.13 25.15
C ASN A 165 -10.43 -0.14 23.75
N CYS A 166 -9.72 -0.97 23.01
CA CYS A 166 -10.14 -1.51 21.73
C CYS A 166 -9.74 -2.98 21.66
N GLY A 167 -10.67 -3.82 21.21
CA GLY A 167 -10.43 -5.23 20.94
C GLY A 167 -10.86 -5.56 19.52
N VAL A 168 -10.04 -6.35 18.83
CA VAL A 168 -10.39 -6.98 17.56
C VAL A 168 -10.25 -8.48 17.75
N VAL A 169 -11.28 -9.22 17.37
CA VAL A 169 -11.21 -10.68 17.27
C VAL A 169 -11.04 -11.02 15.80
N LEU A 170 -10.20 -11.99 15.50
CA LEU A 170 -10.03 -12.52 14.15
C LEU A 170 -10.51 -13.96 14.19
N SER A 171 -11.63 -14.27 13.57
CA SER A 171 -12.17 -15.63 13.62
C SER A 171 -11.19 -16.68 13.06
N PRO A 172 -11.29 -17.94 13.50
CA PRO A 172 -10.55 -19.04 12.90
C PRO A 172 -10.73 -19.15 11.38
N LYS A 173 -11.90 -18.75 10.87
CA LYS A 173 -12.21 -18.73 9.44
C LYS A 173 -11.32 -17.77 8.67
N LEU A 174 -11.14 -16.54 9.16
CA LEU A 174 -10.24 -15.56 8.56
C LEU A 174 -8.79 -16.07 8.62
N GLN A 175 -8.35 -16.52 9.80
CA GLN A 175 -6.99 -17.02 10.01
C GLN A 175 -6.65 -18.17 9.05
N GLN A 176 -7.55 -19.15 8.89
CA GLN A 176 -7.37 -20.26 7.94
C GLN A 176 -7.26 -19.79 6.49
N LYS A 177 -8.06 -18.78 6.09
CA LYS A 177 -7.99 -18.23 4.74
C LYS A 177 -6.68 -17.50 4.47
N CYS A 178 -6.22 -16.67 5.40
CA CYS A 178 -4.94 -15.99 5.27
C CYS A 178 -3.78 -17.00 5.24
N ALA A 179 -3.79 -18.02 6.11
CA ALA A 179 -2.79 -19.08 6.10
C ALA A 179 -2.78 -19.86 4.77
N ALA A 180 -3.95 -20.20 4.23
CA ALA A 180 -4.06 -20.90 2.95
C ALA A 180 -3.50 -20.08 1.76
N LEU A 181 -3.39 -18.75 1.92
CA LEU A 181 -2.80 -17.83 0.95
C LEU A 181 -1.36 -17.44 1.28
N ASN A 182 -0.76 -18.00 2.33
CA ASN A 182 0.54 -17.56 2.85
C ASN A 182 0.61 -16.05 3.13
N LEU A 183 -0.50 -15.47 3.60
CA LEU A 183 -0.58 -14.07 4.01
C LEU A 183 -0.49 -13.97 5.52
N SER A 184 0.52 -13.23 6.00
CA SER A 184 0.56 -12.79 7.39
C SER A 184 -0.46 -11.68 7.66
N LEU A 185 -0.88 -11.54 8.92
CA LEU A 185 -1.65 -10.41 9.41
C LEU A 185 -0.74 -9.57 10.31
N ALA A 186 -0.24 -8.44 9.79
CA ALA A 186 0.69 -7.56 10.50
C ALA A 186 -0.06 -6.34 11.04
N PHE A 187 -0.14 -6.19 12.35
CA PHE A 187 -0.81 -5.07 13.01
C PHE A 187 0.20 -4.04 13.52
N ASP A 188 0.07 -2.81 13.04
CA ASP A 188 0.63 -1.62 13.69
C ASP A 188 -0.48 -0.93 14.47
N ILE A 189 -0.33 -0.88 15.79
CA ILE A 189 -1.34 -0.30 16.68
C ILE A 189 -0.92 1.11 17.09
N TYR A 190 -1.76 2.08 16.74
CA TYR A 190 -1.59 3.50 17.04
C TYR A 190 -2.60 3.90 18.11
N GLY A 191 -2.13 4.05 19.36
CA GLY A 191 -2.94 4.51 20.49
C GLY A 191 -2.82 6.01 20.73
N LEU A 192 -3.79 6.57 21.46
CA LEU A 192 -3.65 7.90 22.03
C LEU A 192 -2.52 7.89 23.06
N LEU A 193 -1.50 8.72 22.85
CA LEU A 193 -0.55 9.01 23.93
C LEU A 193 -1.34 9.65 25.07
N PRO A 194 -1.18 9.20 26.33
CA PRO A 194 -1.77 9.91 27.45
C PRO A 194 -1.24 11.36 27.41
N SER A 195 -2.15 12.32 27.53
CA SER A 195 -1.76 13.72 27.78
C SER A 195 -0.83 13.72 28.99
N GLN A 196 0.39 14.25 28.82
CA GLN A 196 1.33 14.42 29.92
C GLN A 196 0.62 15.26 31.00
N PRO A 197 0.50 14.76 32.25
CA PRO A 197 -0.03 15.57 33.32
C PRO A 197 1.03 16.62 33.69
N GLY A 198 0.91 17.87 33.22
CA GLY A 198 1.93 18.86 33.59
C GLY A 198 2.00 20.24 32.94
N GLU A 199 1.02 20.74 32.19
CA GLU A 199 0.94 22.18 31.89
C GLU A 199 -0.37 22.74 32.41
N ALA A 200 -0.32 23.17 33.68
CA ALA A 200 -1.28 24.05 34.33
C ALA A 200 -0.54 25.30 34.80
#